data_AF-A0A2B5IGC1-F1
#
_entry.id   AF-A0A2B5IGC1-F1
#
_cell.length_a   1.000
_cell.length_b   1.000
_cell.length_c   1.000
_cell.angle_alpha   90.00
_cell.angle_beta   90.00
_cell.angle_gamma   90.00
#
_symmetry.space_group_name_H-M   'P 1'
#
loop_
_entity.id
_entity.type
_entity.pdbx_description
1 polymer ?
#
loop_
_entity_poly.entity_id
_entity_poly.type
_entity_poly.pdbx_seq_one_letter_code
_entity_poly.pdbx_strand_id
1 'polypeptide(L)' 'MPSEKLVNEFLSFNDNVLKQYFQGKKSEHSLTSSELAYWITEKFCIDKEMYQTATTIFNEKTSKK' A
#
# COMPACT_ATOMS: atom_id res chain seq x y z
N MET A 1 5.91 29.60 21.18
CA MET A 1 6.38 28.47 20.35
C MET A 1 5.14 27.69 19.95
N PRO A 2 4.63 27.76 18.71
CA PRO A 2 3.53 26.89 18.34
C PRO A 2 4.09 25.46 18.33
N SER A 3 3.48 24.59 19.14
CA SER A 3 3.80 23.16 19.19
C SER A 3 3.86 22.61 17.77
N GLU A 4 4.96 21.94 17.42
CA GLU A 4 5.05 21.11 16.23
C GLU A 4 3.90 20.10 16.29
N LYS A 5 2.77 20.42 15.66
CA LYS A 5 1.76 19.44 15.31
C LYS A 5 2.45 18.53 14.31
N LEU A 6 3.05 17.45 14.79
CA LEU A 6 3.43 16.33 13.95
C LEU A 6 2.21 16.01 13.09
N VAL A 7 2.32 16.34 11.81
CA VAL A 7 1.31 16.03 10.82
C VAL A 7 1.38 14.50 10.70
N ASN A 8 0.59 13.81 11.52
CA ASN A 8 0.49 12.34 11.57
C ASN A 8 -0.29 11.86 10.35
N GLU A 9 0.19 12.21 9.17
CA GLU A 9 -0.34 11.79 7.89
C GLU A 9 0.57 10.71 7.34
N PHE A 10 0.07 9.48 7.33
CA PHE A 10 0.78 8.37 6.72
C PHE A 10 -0.21 7.39 6.09
N LEU A 11 0.29 6.71 5.06
CA LEU A 11 -0.41 5.66 4.36
C LEU A 11 0.22 4.33 4.72
N SER A 12 -0.60 3.30 4.87
CA SER A 12 -0.11 1.94 5.04
C SER A 12 -0.97 0.94 4.27
N PHE A 13 -0.35 -0.17 3.87
CA PHE A 13 -1.02 -1.27 3.22
C PHE A 13 -1.02 -2.51 4.09
N ASN A 14 -2.12 -3.24 4.05
CA ASN A 14 -2.18 -4.63 4.47
C ASN A 14 -3.05 -5.39 3.47
N ASP A 15 -2.45 -6.36 2.79
CA ASP A 15 -3.06 -7.06 1.67
C ASP A 15 -3.57 -6.05 0.61
N ASN A 16 -4.86 -6.05 0.28
CA ASN A 16 -5.48 -5.07 -0.61
C ASN A 16 -6.13 -3.87 0.10
N VAL A 17 -5.92 -3.71 1.42
CA VAL A 17 -6.53 -2.63 2.21
C VAL A 17 -5.55 -1.48 2.39
N LEU A 18 -5.89 -0.33 1.79
CA LEU A 18 -5.21 0.94 2.03
C LEU A 18 -5.76 1.58 3.30
N LYS A 19 -4.88 1.93 4.23
CA LYS A 19 -5.22 2.69 5.44
C LYS A 19 -4.61 4.07 5.35
N GLN A 20 -5.45 5.10 5.52
CA GLN A 20 -5.02 6.49 5.53
C GLN A 20 -5.22 7.06 6.92
N TYR A 21 -4.14 7.58 7.48
CA TYR A 21 -4.16 8.26 8.77
C TYR A 21 -4.04 9.75 8.49
N PHE A 22 -4.97 10.53 9.00
CA PHE A 22 -4.98 11.98 8.83
C PHE A 22 -5.56 12.65 10.06
N GLN A 23 -4.78 13.52 10.70
CA GLN A 23 -5.19 14.26 11.91
C GLN A 23 -5.83 13.39 13.00
N GLY A 24 -5.26 12.20 13.24
CA GLY A 24 -5.75 11.25 14.26
C GLY A 24 -6.99 10.47 13.84
N LYS A 25 -7.51 10.66 12.62
CA LYS A 25 -8.55 9.84 12.01
C LYS A 25 -7.94 8.76 11.13
N LYS A 26 -8.64 7.64 11.00
CA LYS A 26 -8.26 6.51 10.16
C LYS A 26 -9.40 6.22 9.18
N SER A 27 -9.07 6.10 7.90
CA SER A 27 -9.96 5.53 6.88
C SER A 27 -9.33 4.27 6.29
N GLU A 28 -10.18 3.32 5.90
CA GLU A 28 -9.76 2.09 5.24
C GLU A 28 -10.51 1.94 3.92
N HIS A 29 -9.81 1.47 2.89
CA HIS A 29 -10.39 1.23 1.59
C HIS A 29 -9.83 -0.05 0.99
N SER A 30 -10.72 -0.99 0.64
CA SER A 30 -10.38 -2.20 -0.09
C SER A 30 -10.20 -1.86 -1.57
N LEU A 31 -9.00 -2.09 -2.07
CA LEU A 31 -8.65 -1.82 -3.46
C LEU A 31 -8.95 -3.03 -4.35
N THR A 32 -9.34 -2.74 -5.59
CA THR A 32 -9.27 -3.69 -6.69
C THR A 32 -7.80 -3.99 -7.04
N SER A 33 -7.55 -5.08 -7.77
CA SER A 33 -6.19 -5.44 -8.18
C SER A 33 -5.51 -4.36 -9.03
N SER A 34 -6.26 -3.65 -9.88
CA SER A 34 -5.74 -2.54 -10.68
C SER A 34 -5.37 -1.33 -9.83
N GLU A 35 -6.20 -0.99 -8.83
CA GLU A 35 -5.89 0.11 -7.91
C GLU A 35 -4.70 -0.25 -7.02
N LEU A 36 -4.64 -1.48 -6.52
CA LEU A 36 -3.51 -1.94 -5.71
C LEU A 36 -2.19 -1.83 -6.48
N ALA A 37 -2.17 -2.29 -7.74
CA ALA A 37 -1.01 -2.15 -8.60
C ALA A 37 -0.61 -0.68 -8.80
N TYR A 38 -1.58 0.20 -9.09
CA TYR A 38 -1.34 1.64 -9.21
C TYR A 38 -0.75 2.24 -7.93
N TRP A 39 -1.31 1.91 -6.76
CA TRP A 39 -0.81 2.44 -5.51
C TRP A 39 0.62 1.96 -5.22
N ILE A 40 0.92 0.69 -5.44
CA ILE A 40 2.25 0.14 -5.20
C ILE A 40 3.28 0.79 -6.14
N THR A 41 2.98 0.87 -7.45
CA THR A 41 3.97 1.37 -8.42
C THR A 41 4.06 2.88 -8.48
N GLU A 42 2.92 3.58 -8.49
CA GLU A 42 2.90 5.03 -8.73
C GLU A 42 2.91 5.85 -7.44
N LYS A 43 2.31 5.35 -6.35
CA LYS A 43 2.20 6.12 -5.08
C LYS A 43 3.26 5.77 -4.07
N PHE A 44 3.63 4.49 -3.99
CA PHE A 44 4.72 4.01 -3.15
C PHE A 44 6.05 3.90 -3.91
N CYS A 45 6.06 4.24 -5.20
CA CYS A 45 7.24 4.30 -6.06
C CYS A 45 8.03 2.98 -6.11
N ILE A 46 7.32 1.84 -5.99
CA ILE A 46 7.93 0.54 -6.16
C ILE A 46 8.06 0.27 -7.66
N ASP A 47 9.23 -0.17 -8.09
CA ASP A 47 9.45 -0.53 -9.49
C ASP A 47 8.42 -1.58 -9.97
N LYS A 48 7.87 -1.35 -11.16
CA LYS A 48 6.79 -2.18 -11.71
C LYS A 48 7.27 -3.60 -12.02
N GLU A 49 8.47 -3.76 -12.57
CA GLU A 49 9.03 -5.07 -12.88
C GLU A 49 9.31 -5.85 -11.58
N MET A 50 9.82 -5.16 -10.56
CA MET A 50 10.03 -5.74 -9.23
C MET A 50 8.71 -6.19 -8.60
N TYR A 51 7.65 -5.38 -8.66
CA TYR A 51 6.33 -5.74 -8.16
C TYR A 51 5.75 -6.96 -8.89
N GLN A 52 5.83 -6.98 -10.22
CA GLN A 52 5.36 -8.10 -11.04
C GLN A 52 6.14 -9.38 -10.72
N THR A 53 7.47 -9.29 -10.62
CA THR A 53 8.34 -10.43 -10.29
C THR A 53 8.00 -11.01 -8.92
N ALA A 54 7.85 -10.16 -7.90
CA ALA A 54 7.48 -10.60 -6.55
C ALA A 54 6.12 -11.30 -6.52
N THR A 55 5.15 -10.76 -7.27
CA THR A 55 3.81 -11.33 -7.39
C THR A 55 3.85 -12.71 -8.05
N THR A 56 4.62 -12.87 -9.12
CA THR A 56 4.81 -14.17 -9.80
C THR A 56 5.41 -15.21 -8.84
N ILE A 57 6.50 -14.87 -8.14
CA ILE A 57 7.14 -15.76 -7.17
C ILE A 57 6.17 -16.18 -6.06
N PHE A 58 5.36 -15.23 -5.54
CA PHE A 58 4.37 -15.51 -4.53
C PHE A 58 3.31 -16.50 -5.03
N ASN A 59 2.72 -16.23 -6.20
CA ASN A 59 1.70 -17.08 -6.80
C ASN A 59 2.20 -18.48 -7.13
N GLU A 60 3.43 -18.61 -7.63
CA GLU A 60 4.04 -19.92 -7.86
C GLU A 60 4.20 -20.73 -6.57
N LYS A 61 4.57 -20.08 -5.47
CA LYS A 61 4.73 -20.75 -4.16
C LYS A 61 3.39 -21.15 -3.55
N THR A 62 2.35 -20.35 -3.72
CA THR A 62 1.02 -20.63 -3.17
C THR A 62 0.22 -21.60 -4.04
N SER A 63 0.47 -21.64 -5.35
CA SER A 63 -0.21 -22.55 -6.29
C SER A 63 0.38 -23.97 -6.30
N LYS A 64 1.59 -24.17 -5.75
CA LYS A 64 2.23 -25.48 -5.58
C LYS A 64 1.81 -26.19 -4.27
N LYS A 65 0.73 -25.73 -3.64
CA LYS A 65 0.17 -26.27 -2.40
C LYS A 65 -1.13 -26.99 -2.70
#